data_AF-A0AAV6PDD9-F1
#
_entry.id   AF-A0AAV6PDD9-F1
#
_cell.length_a   1.000
_cell.length_b   1.000
_cell.length_c   1.000
_cell.angle_alpha   90.00
_cell.angle_beta   90.00
_cell.angle_gamma   90.00
#
_symmetry.space_group_name_H-M   'P 1'
#
loop_
_entity.id
_entity.type
_entity.pdbx_description
1 polymer ?
#
loop_
_entity_poly.entity_id
_entity_poly.type
_entity_poly.pdbx_seq_one_letter_code
_entity_poly.pdbx_strand_id
1 'polypeptide(L)'
;MPEEQAFCVLVKIMYEYGLRALYKNNFEDLHCKFYQLERLMQEQLPDLWSHFQELNLEAHMYASQWFLTLFTAKFPLCMVFHITDLLLCEGLNIIFNVALALLKVPTKKLKKFEKEYQTLRESQLQQEDPIDRYQRENRRLQEASMRLEQENDDLAHELVTSKIALRNDLDQAEDKADVLNKELLSTKQRLVETEEEKRRQEEETAQLKEVFRRELEKAELEIKKTTAIIAEYKQICSQLSTRLEKQQVATKEELDIVRSKVMGCERCRDLFSTAGALQVSSPGRDKASTEPLDEEKDGLKEQLRQLELELAQTKLQLVEAKCRIQELEHQRGVLMNEVQAAKNSWFSKTLGSLKSSASSSSTSQTPSSPKEGPA
;
A
#
# COMPACT_ATOMS: atom_id res chain seq x y z
N MET A 1 10.16 -58.34 -28.59
CA MET A 1 9.43 -57.47 -27.65
C MET A 1 8.10 -57.11 -28.28
N PRO A 2 6.95 -57.25 -27.60
CA PRO A 2 5.65 -56.77 -28.07
C PRO A 2 5.64 -55.25 -28.32
N GLU A 3 4.73 -54.78 -29.16
CA GLU A 3 4.66 -53.37 -29.60
C GLU A 3 4.54 -52.39 -28.42
N GLU A 4 3.63 -52.64 -27.47
CA GLU A 4 3.40 -51.77 -26.31
C GLU A 4 4.68 -51.61 -25.46
N GLN A 5 5.40 -52.71 -25.24
CA GLN A 5 6.64 -52.70 -24.47
C GLN A 5 7.74 -51.95 -25.24
N ALA A 6 7.81 -52.11 -26.57
CA ALA A 6 8.75 -51.39 -27.41
C ALA A 6 8.51 -49.87 -27.35
N PHE A 7 7.24 -49.44 -27.37
CA PHE A 7 6.88 -48.04 -27.19
C PHE A 7 7.32 -47.52 -25.81
N CYS A 8 7.06 -48.27 -24.72
CA CYS A 8 7.51 -47.89 -23.39
C CYS A 8 9.03 -47.71 -23.31
N VAL A 9 9.80 -48.63 -23.89
CA VAL A 9 11.26 -48.53 -23.93
C VAL A 9 11.73 -47.34 -24.77
N LEU A 10 11.11 -47.10 -25.92
CA LEU A 10 11.42 -45.94 -26.76
C LEU A 10 11.18 -44.62 -26.02
N VAL A 11 10.06 -44.49 -25.30
CA VAL A 11 9.77 -43.31 -24.48
C VAL A 11 10.87 -43.11 -23.44
N LYS A 12 11.32 -44.18 -22.76
CA LYS A 12 12.44 -44.07 -21.82
C LYS A 12 13.73 -43.62 -22.49
N ILE A 13 14.08 -44.18 -23.65
CA ILE A 13 15.29 -43.78 -24.39
C ILE A 13 15.22 -42.28 -24.77
N MET A 14 14.05 -41.83 -25.22
CA MET A 14 13.86 -40.43 -25.64
C MET A 14 13.92 -39.45 -24.46
N TYR A 15 13.28 -39.78 -23.33
CA TYR A 15 13.09 -38.83 -22.23
C TYR A 15 14.05 -39.08 -21.06
N GLU A 16 14.19 -40.31 -20.57
CA GLU A 16 15.03 -40.63 -19.41
C GLU A 16 16.51 -40.72 -19.80
N TYR A 17 16.83 -41.35 -20.93
CA TYR A 17 18.21 -41.41 -21.43
C TYR A 17 18.63 -40.15 -22.18
N GLY A 18 17.68 -39.27 -22.52
CA GLY A 18 17.97 -37.94 -23.06
C GLY A 18 18.19 -37.87 -24.58
N LEU A 19 17.86 -38.92 -25.35
CA LEU A 19 18.07 -38.90 -26.81
C LEU A 19 17.29 -37.77 -27.50
N ARG A 20 16.12 -37.41 -26.97
CA ARG A 20 15.28 -36.32 -27.50
C ARG A 20 15.98 -34.96 -27.49
N ALA A 21 16.89 -34.73 -26.55
CA ALA A 21 17.57 -33.44 -26.42
C ALA A 21 18.40 -33.12 -27.68
N LEU A 22 18.99 -34.14 -28.31
CA LEU A 22 19.78 -34.01 -29.54
C LEU A 22 18.96 -33.45 -30.73
N TYR A 23 17.63 -33.55 -30.70
CA TYR A 23 16.75 -33.10 -31.78
C TYR A 23 16.14 -31.70 -31.54
N LYS A 24 16.36 -31.09 -30.37
CA LYS A 24 15.78 -29.79 -30.01
C LYS A 24 16.66 -28.63 -30.47
N ASN A 25 16.10 -27.41 -30.45
CA ASN A 25 16.83 -26.14 -30.60
C ASN A 25 17.81 -26.13 -31.79
N ASN A 26 17.35 -26.61 -32.96
CA ASN A 26 18.18 -26.70 -34.14
C ASN A 26 19.47 -27.53 -33.94
N PHE A 27 19.36 -28.65 -33.20
CA PHE A 27 20.41 -29.63 -32.95
C PHE A 27 21.59 -29.12 -32.10
N GLU A 28 21.38 -28.11 -31.23
CA GLU A 28 22.41 -27.54 -30.38
C GLU A 28 23.17 -28.59 -29.54
N ASP A 29 22.44 -29.47 -28.85
CA ASP A 29 23.05 -30.54 -28.05
C ASP A 29 23.85 -31.53 -28.91
N LEU A 30 23.39 -31.80 -30.13
CA LEU A 30 24.10 -32.67 -31.07
C LEU A 30 25.43 -32.02 -31.53
N HIS A 31 25.42 -30.72 -31.81
CA HIS A 31 26.64 -29.97 -32.12
C HIS A 31 27.63 -30.00 -30.93
N CYS A 32 27.13 -29.92 -29.69
CA CYS A 32 27.96 -30.14 -28.50
C CYS A 32 28.58 -31.55 -28.48
N LYS A 33 27.81 -32.60 -28.83
CA LYS A 33 28.35 -33.97 -28.94
C LYS A 33 29.44 -34.10 -30.00
N PHE A 34 29.32 -33.43 -31.15
CA PHE A 34 30.38 -33.41 -32.16
C PHE A 34 31.67 -32.80 -31.63
N TYR A 35 31.58 -31.66 -30.95
CA TYR A 35 32.74 -31.03 -30.31
C TYR A 35 33.40 -31.97 -29.31
N GLN A 36 32.62 -32.63 -28.45
CA GLN A 36 33.12 -33.60 -27.48
C GLN A 36 33.84 -34.78 -28.16
N LEU A 37 33.28 -35.32 -29.23
CA LEU A 37 33.89 -36.41 -29.99
C LEU A 37 35.24 -35.98 -30.60
N GLU A 38 35.30 -34.79 -31.19
CA GLU A 38 36.53 -34.27 -31.79
C GLU A 38 37.62 -34.02 -30.74
N ARG A 39 37.27 -33.53 -29.55
CA ARG A 39 38.24 -33.40 -28.44
C ARG A 39 38.76 -34.76 -27.99
N LEU A 40 37.89 -35.76 -27.84
CA LEU A 40 38.29 -37.12 -27.49
C LEU A 40 39.18 -37.75 -28.57
N MET A 41 38.90 -37.49 -29.85
CA MET A 41 39.76 -37.91 -30.95
C MET A 41 41.12 -37.23 -30.89
N GLN A 42 41.19 -35.93 -30.57
CA GLN A 42 42.45 -35.22 -30.43
C GLN A 42 43.33 -35.84 -29.34
N GLU A 43 42.74 -36.25 -28.21
CA GLU A 43 43.47 -36.85 -27.10
C GLU A 43 43.86 -38.31 -27.34
N GLN A 44 42.96 -39.12 -27.90
CA GLN A 44 43.15 -40.58 -27.99
C GLN A 44 43.64 -41.06 -29.36
N LEU A 45 43.39 -40.29 -30.42
CA LEU A 45 43.69 -40.61 -31.82
C LEU A 45 44.29 -39.37 -32.55
N PRO A 46 45.37 -38.75 -32.05
CA PRO A 46 45.87 -37.46 -32.54
C PRO A 46 46.25 -37.47 -34.03
N ASP A 47 46.84 -38.56 -34.52
CA ASP A 47 47.21 -38.70 -35.94
C ASP A 47 45.98 -38.67 -36.86
N LEU A 48 44.91 -39.35 -36.44
CA LEU A 48 43.64 -39.39 -37.18
C LEU A 48 42.96 -38.03 -37.16
N TRP A 49 42.90 -37.41 -35.98
CA TRP A 49 42.30 -36.08 -35.82
C TRP A 49 43.01 -35.05 -36.70
N SER A 50 44.34 -35.04 -36.70
CA SER A 50 45.14 -34.11 -37.52
C SER A 50 44.86 -34.29 -39.01
N HIS A 51 44.76 -35.53 -39.49
CA HIS A 51 44.41 -35.81 -40.87
C HIS A 51 42.97 -35.39 -41.22
N PHE A 52 42.01 -35.56 -40.31
CA PHE A 52 40.64 -35.08 -40.53
C PHE A 52 40.59 -33.55 -40.62
N GLN A 53 41.41 -32.84 -39.83
CA GLN A 53 41.54 -31.37 -39.94
C GLN A 53 42.15 -30.95 -41.28
N GLU A 54 43.19 -31.64 -41.77
CA GLU A 54 43.79 -31.37 -43.09
C GLU A 54 42.78 -31.51 -44.25
N LEU A 55 41.82 -32.44 -44.11
CA LEU A 55 40.76 -32.68 -45.10
C LEU A 55 39.50 -31.83 -44.90
N ASN A 56 39.46 -30.94 -43.89
CA ASN A 56 38.24 -30.24 -43.44
C ASN A 56 37.06 -31.20 -43.20
N LEU A 57 37.33 -32.38 -42.66
CA LEU A 57 36.32 -33.39 -42.34
C LEU A 57 35.84 -33.23 -40.90
N GLU A 58 34.69 -32.60 -40.73
CA GLU A 58 34.08 -32.35 -39.42
C GLU A 58 33.18 -33.51 -38.96
N ALA A 59 33.05 -33.68 -37.64
CA ALA A 59 32.26 -34.76 -37.05
C ALA A 59 30.79 -34.79 -37.52
N HIS A 60 30.19 -33.64 -37.79
CA HIS A 60 28.80 -33.56 -38.27
C HIS A 60 28.59 -34.30 -39.61
N MET A 61 29.63 -34.38 -40.45
CA MET A 61 29.56 -34.98 -41.79
C MET A 61 29.42 -36.51 -41.76
N TYR A 62 29.93 -37.18 -40.72
CA TYR A 62 29.94 -38.65 -40.62
C TYR A 62 29.26 -39.22 -39.36
N ALA A 63 29.25 -38.49 -38.25
CA ALA A 63 28.78 -39.00 -36.96
C ALA A 63 27.31 -38.65 -36.64
N SER A 64 26.65 -37.79 -37.42
CA SER A 64 25.26 -37.37 -37.17
C SER A 64 24.32 -38.56 -36.95
N GLN A 65 24.38 -39.58 -37.82
CA GLN A 65 23.55 -40.77 -37.70
C GLN A 65 23.94 -41.66 -36.52
N TRP A 66 25.21 -41.66 -36.11
CA TRP A 66 25.67 -42.46 -34.97
C TRP A 66 24.99 -42.03 -33.69
N PHE A 67 24.92 -40.71 -33.45
CA PHE A 67 24.25 -40.13 -32.28
C PHE A 67 22.73 -40.16 -32.39
N LEU A 68 22.17 -39.69 -33.50
CA LEU A 68 20.71 -39.57 -33.63
C LEU A 68 20.01 -40.93 -33.70
N THR A 69 20.60 -41.91 -34.40
CA THR A 69 19.96 -43.20 -34.64
C THR A 69 20.51 -44.31 -33.76
N LEU A 70 21.43 -44.01 -32.84
CA LEU A 70 22.10 -45.02 -32.01
C LEU A 70 22.71 -46.14 -32.87
N PHE A 71 23.34 -45.77 -33.99
CA PHE A 71 23.92 -46.67 -35.00
C PHE A 71 22.94 -47.59 -35.77
N THR A 72 21.64 -47.54 -35.48
CA THR A 72 20.63 -48.42 -36.11
C THR A 72 20.52 -48.25 -37.64
N ALA A 73 20.85 -47.07 -38.19
CA ALA A 73 20.61 -46.76 -39.60
C ALA A 73 21.57 -47.43 -40.59
N LYS A 74 22.80 -47.75 -40.17
CA LYS A 74 23.89 -48.17 -41.08
C LYS A 74 24.65 -49.41 -40.63
N PHE A 75 24.53 -49.81 -39.37
CA PHE A 75 25.31 -50.92 -38.81
C PHE A 75 24.50 -52.23 -38.76
N PRO A 76 25.16 -53.40 -38.85
CA PRO A 76 24.48 -54.69 -38.74
C PRO A 76 23.72 -54.84 -37.43
N LEU A 77 22.50 -55.40 -37.48
CA LEU A 77 21.62 -55.52 -36.31
C LEU A 77 22.27 -56.20 -35.10
N CYS A 78 23.11 -57.22 -35.32
CA CYS A 78 23.81 -57.91 -34.24
C CYS A 78 24.68 -56.95 -33.41
N MET A 79 25.38 -56.01 -34.08
CA MET A 79 26.18 -54.98 -33.40
C MET A 79 25.30 -53.96 -32.70
N VAL A 80 24.22 -53.53 -33.36
CA VAL A 80 23.27 -52.56 -32.81
C VAL A 80 22.61 -53.07 -31.52
N PHE A 81 22.31 -54.37 -31.44
CA PHE A 81 21.79 -54.98 -30.21
C PHE A 81 22.78 -54.85 -29.05
N HIS A 82 24.08 -55.12 -29.29
CA HIS A 82 25.10 -54.97 -28.25
C HIS A 82 25.26 -53.51 -27.82
N ILE A 83 25.19 -52.56 -28.77
CA ILE A 83 25.23 -51.13 -28.46
C ILE A 83 24.01 -50.74 -27.62
N THR A 84 22.83 -51.29 -27.94
CA THR A 84 21.60 -51.02 -27.22
C THR A 84 21.65 -51.57 -25.80
N ASP A 85 22.19 -52.78 -25.60
CA ASP A 85 22.38 -53.37 -24.28
C ASP A 85 23.28 -52.48 -23.40
N LEU A 86 24.41 -52.03 -23.94
CA LEU A 86 25.33 -51.13 -23.23
C LEU A 86 24.69 -49.77 -22.97
N LEU A 87 23.94 -49.21 -23.92
CA LEU A 87 23.26 -47.93 -23.77
C LEU A 87 22.21 -47.99 -22.64
N LEU A 88 21.46 -49.08 -22.54
CA LEU A 88 20.47 -49.27 -21.48
C LEU A 88 21.11 -49.56 -20.11
N CYS A 89 22.38 -50.00 -20.07
CA CYS A 89 23.11 -50.23 -18.82
C CYS A 89 23.89 -49.01 -18.35
N GLU A 90 24.58 -48.31 -19.26
CA GLU A 90 25.57 -47.27 -18.94
C GLU A 90 25.16 -45.85 -19.40
N GLY A 91 24.13 -45.73 -20.24
CA GLY A 91 23.61 -44.46 -20.74
C GLY A 91 24.20 -44.02 -22.10
N LEU A 92 23.81 -42.82 -22.54
CA LEU A 92 24.16 -42.29 -23.88
C LEU A 92 25.66 -42.09 -24.12
N ASN A 93 26.48 -41.99 -23.06
CA ASN A 93 27.91 -41.76 -23.21
C ASN A 93 28.63 -42.92 -23.89
N ILE A 94 28.04 -44.13 -23.91
CA ILE A 94 28.60 -45.26 -24.64
C ILE A 94 28.77 -44.98 -26.15
N ILE A 95 27.97 -44.07 -26.71
CA ILE A 95 28.06 -43.69 -28.13
C ILE A 95 29.45 -43.15 -28.45
N PHE A 96 30.08 -42.39 -27.55
CA PHE A 96 31.45 -41.92 -27.72
C PHE A 96 32.46 -43.06 -27.73
N ASN A 97 32.31 -44.02 -26.81
CA ASN A 97 33.21 -45.18 -26.74
C ASN A 97 33.14 -46.01 -28.02
N VAL A 98 31.92 -46.27 -28.52
CA VAL A 98 31.70 -46.99 -29.77
C VAL A 98 32.24 -46.20 -30.96
N ALA A 99 31.98 -44.89 -31.03
CA ALA A 99 32.48 -44.02 -32.09
C ALA A 99 34.02 -44.02 -32.14
N LEU A 100 34.70 -43.86 -31.00
CA LEU A 100 36.16 -43.91 -30.92
C LEU A 100 36.72 -45.28 -31.30
N ALA A 101 36.06 -46.36 -30.86
CA ALA A 101 36.45 -47.72 -31.23
C ALA A 101 36.32 -47.98 -32.75
N LEU A 102 35.27 -47.46 -33.39
CA LEU A 102 35.06 -47.52 -34.84
C LEU A 102 36.08 -46.67 -35.60
N LEU A 103 36.41 -45.49 -35.08
CA LEU A 103 37.38 -44.57 -35.66
C LEU A 103 38.83 -45.04 -35.49
N LYS A 104 39.09 -45.99 -34.59
CA LYS A 104 40.43 -46.55 -34.37
C LYS A 104 40.87 -47.41 -35.55
N VAL A 105 41.31 -46.74 -36.60
CA VAL A 105 41.77 -47.32 -37.86
C VAL A 105 43.29 -47.10 -37.98
N PRO A 106 44.07 -48.13 -38.37
CA PRO A 106 45.49 -47.93 -38.63
C PRO A 106 45.72 -46.91 -39.74
N THR A 107 46.68 -45.99 -39.57
CA THR A 107 47.01 -44.91 -40.51
C THR A 107 47.23 -45.39 -41.95
N LYS A 108 47.75 -46.63 -42.13
CA LYS A 108 47.93 -47.25 -43.44
C LYS A 108 46.62 -47.51 -44.20
N LYS A 109 45.54 -47.86 -43.49
CA LYS A 109 44.21 -48.04 -44.09
C LYS A 109 43.56 -46.70 -44.41
N LEU A 110 43.82 -45.68 -43.60
CA LEU A 110 43.30 -44.32 -43.81
C LEU A 110 43.68 -43.76 -45.19
N LYS A 111 44.99 -43.75 -45.50
CA LYS A 111 45.51 -43.30 -46.79
C LYS A 111 45.01 -44.13 -47.98
N LYS A 112 44.68 -45.40 -47.74
CA LYS A 112 44.09 -46.27 -48.77
C LYS A 112 42.65 -45.83 -49.06
N PHE A 113 41.84 -45.61 -48.02
CA PHE A 113 40.45 -45.15 -48.17
C PHE A 113 40.36 -43.78 -48.83
N GLU A 114 41.25 -42.85 -48.48
CA GLU A 114 41.34 -41.54 -49.14
C GLU A 114 41.54 -41.67 -50.65
N LYS A 115 42.52 -42.50 -51.07
CA LYS A 115 42.77 -42.77 -52.50
C LYS A 115 41.59 -43.42 -53.19
N GLU A 116 40.99 -44.45 -52.59
CA GLU A 116 39.81 -45.13 -53.16
C GLU A 116 38.64 -44.15 -53.34
N TYR A 117 38.40 -43.28 -52.36
CA TYR A 117 37.38 -42.25 -52.44
C TYR A 117 37.66 -41.24 -53.56
N GLN A 118 38.90 -40.78 -53.69
CA GLN A 118 39.32 -39.87 -54.77
C GLN A 118 39.11 -40.49 -56.16
N THR A 119 39.55 -41.74 -56.36
CA THR A 119 39.37 -42.45 -57.62
C THR A 119 37.88 -42.66 -57.95
N LEU A 120 37.06 -43.01 -56.94
CA LEU A 120 35.62 -43.14 -57.14
C LEU A 120 34.97 -41.81 -57.55
N ARG A 121 35.36 -40.71 -56.89
CA ARG A 121 34.85 -39.37 -57.20
C ARG A 121 35.24 -38.92 -58.61
N GLU A 122 36.48 -39.16 -59.02
CA GLU A 122 36.96 -38.86 -60.37
C GLU A 122 36.22 -39.69 -61.44
N SER A 123 36.00 -40.98 -61.18
CA SER A 123 35.23 -41.84 -62.09
C SER A 123 33.77 -41.40 -62.22
N GLN A 124 33.15 -40.93 -61.13
CA GLN A 124 31.78 -40.41 -61.16
C GLN A 124 31.69 -39.11 -61.97
N LEU A 125 32.66 -38.21 -61.81
CA LEU A 125 32.73 -36.95 -62.57
C LEU A 125 32.94 -37.18 -64.07
N GLN A 126 33.63 -38.25 -64.46
CA GLN A 126 33.84 -38.61 -65.86
C GLN A 126 32.63 -39.29 -66.50
N GLN A 127 31.71 -39.85 -65.71
CA GLN A 127 30.48 -40.48 -66.21
C GLN A 127 29.31 -39.51 -66.42
N GLU A 128 29.36 -38.31 -65.81
CA GLU A 128 28.29 -37.32 -65.92
C GLU A 128 28.43 -36.48 -67.20
N ASP A 129 27.37 -36.37 -68.01
CA ASP A 129 27.35 -35.47 -69.18
C ASP A 129 27.53 -34.01 -68.70
N PRO A 130 28.55 -33.28 -69.19
CA PRO A 130 28.78 -31.89 -68.81
C PRO A 130 27.54 -31.00 -68.95
N ILE A 131 26.72 -31.23 -69.98
CA ILE A 131 25.50 -30.43 -70.23
C ILE A 131 24.46 -30.67 -69.13
N ASP A 132 24.20 -31.93 -68.78
CA ASP A 132 23.25 -32.30 -67.73
C ASP A 132 23.68 -31.76 -66.37
N ARG A 133 24.99 -31.79 -66.09
CA ARG A 133 25.56 -31.20 -64.87
C ARG A 133 25.30 -29.70 -64.81
N TYR A 134 25.62 -28.95 -65.87
CA TYR A 134 25.40 -27.50 -65.90
C TYR A 134 23.92 -27.13 -65.85
N GLN A 135 23.04 -27.89 -66.50
CA GLN A 135 21.60 -27.66 -66.44
C GLN A 135 21.03 -27.87 -65.04
N ARG A 136 21.47 -28.93 -64.34
CA ARG A 136 21.06 -29.20 -62.96
C ARG A 136 21.55 -28.12 -62.01
N GLU A 137 22.79 -27.66 -62.19
CA GLU A 137 23.37 -26.59 -61.37
C GLU A 137 22.65 -25.25 -61.62
N ASN A 138 22.37 -24.90 -62.88
CA ASN A 138 21.65 -23.67 -63.21
C ASN A 138 20.23 -23.69 -62.63
N ARG A 139 19.54 -24.83 -62.69
CA ARG A 139 18.23 -25.00 -62.04
C ARG A 139 18.32 -24.80 -60.52
N ARG A 140 19.32 -25.39 -59.85
CA ARG A 140 19.53 -25.20 -58.42
C ARG A 140 19.81 -23.74 -58.05
N LEU A 141 20.64 -23.06 -58.85
CA LEU A 141 20.95 -21.64 -58.63
C LEU A 141 19.71 -20.76 -58.83
N GLN A 142 18.88 -21.07 -59.84
CA GLN A 142 17.60 -20.37 -60.06
C GLN A 142 16.63 -20.57 -58.89
N GLU A 143 16.47 -21.80 -58.41
CA GLU A 143 15.63 -22.11 -57.24
C GLU A 143 16.14 -21.41 -55.98
N ALA A 144 17.45 -21.39 -55.76
CA ALA A 144 18.07 -20.68 -54.64
C ALA A 144 17.87 -19.16 -54.75
N SER A 145 18.03 -18.58 -55.94
CA SER A 145 17.81 -17.14 -56.18
C SER A 145 16.36 -16.77 -55.86
N MET A 146 15.39 -17.56 -56.33
CA MET A 146 13.97 -17.32 -56.08
C MET A 146 13.62 -17.40 -54.58
N ARG A 147 14.22 -18.35 -53.85
CA ARG A 147 14.05 -18.42 -52.38
C ARG A 147 14.63 -17.21 -51.67
N LEU A 148 15.83 -16.79 -52.04
CA LEU A 148 16.48 -15.63 -51.44
C LEU A 148 15.72 -14.33 -51.74
N GLU A 149 15.16 -14.19 -52.94
CA GLU A 149 14.27 -13.07 -53.27
C GLU A 149 13.03 -13.05 -52.38
N GLN A 150 12.37 -14.19 -52.21
CA GLN A 150 11.21 -14.29 -51.33
C GLN A 150 11.55 -14.00 -49.86
N GLU A 151 12.65 -14.56 -49.34
CA GLU A 151 13.11 -14.27 -47.97
C GLU A 151 13.44 -12.78 -47.79
N ASN A 152 14.01 -12.13 -48.81
CA ASN A 152 14.29 -10.70 -48.77
C ASN A 152 13.01 -9.86 -48.76
N ASP A 153 12.01 -10.23 -49.58
CA ASP A 153 10.71 -9.55 -49.60
C ASP A 153 9.97 -9.72 -48.26
N ASP A 154 9.99 -10.93 -47.68
CA ASP A 154 9.40 -11.21 -46.37
C ASP A 154 10.09 -10.39 -45.26
N LEU A 155 11.41 -10.37 -45.24
CA LEU A 155 12.19 -9.56 -44.28
C LEU A 155 11.93 -8.07 -44.44
N ALA A 156 11.83 -7.57 -45.67
CA ALA A 156 11.49 -6.18 -45.94
C ALA A 156 10.08 -5.84 -45.43
N HIS A 157 9.12 -6.73 -45.62
CA HIS A 157 7.75 -6.55 -45.13
C HIS A 157 7.68 -6.56 -43.60
N GLU A 158 8.35 -7.50 -42.94
CA GLU A 158 8.46 -7.56 -41.48
C GLU A 158 9.11 -6.31 -40.91
N LEU A 159 10.20 -5.84 -41.53
CA LEU A 159 10.92 -4.64 -41.10
C LEU A 159 10.02 -3.40 -41.17
N VAL A 160 9.29 -3.23 -42.28
CA VAL A 160 8.36 -2.10 -42.45
C VAL A 160 7.22 -2.18 -41.43
N THR A 161 6.64 -3.36 -41.24
CA THR A 161 5.54 -3.59 -40.30
C THR A 161 5.97 -3.31 -38.86
N SER A 162 7.13 -3.84 -38.45
CA SER A 162 7.72 -3.59 -37.14
C SER A 162 8.03 -2.10 -36.93
N LYS A 163 8.58 -1.43 -37.95
CA LYS A 163 8.85 0.01 -37.90
C LYS A 163 7.57 0.85 -37.70
N ILE A 164 6.49 0.51 -38.40
CA ILE A 164 5.20 1.19 -38.25
C ILE A 164 4.63 0.97 -36.83
N ALA A 165 4.67 -0.28 -36.34
CA ALA A 165 4.21 -0.60 -34.99
C ALA A 165 5.00 0.18 -33.92
N LEU A 166 6.33 0.18 -33.99
CA LEU A 166 7.19 0.92 -33.07
C LEU A 166 6.93 2.43 -33.13
N ARG A 167 6.62 2.98 -34.31
CA ARG A 167 6.28 4.40 -34.44
C ARG A 167 4.96 4.71 -33.73
N ASN A 168 3.94 3.87 -33.91
CA ASN A 168 2.66 4.04 -33.22
C ASN A 168 2.81 3.93 -31.70
N ASP A 169 3.63 2.99 -31.22
CA ASP A 169 3.92 2.83 -29.78
C ASP A 169 4.65 4.05 -29.21
N LEU A 170 5.59 4.61 -29.98
CA LEU A 170 6.30 5.84 -29.62
C LEU A 170 5.32 7.03 -29.52
N ASP A 171 4.48 7.23 -30.53
CA ASP A 171 3.50 8.32 -30.55
C ASP A 171 2.52 8.19 -29.35
N GLN A 172 2.06 6.97 -29.03
CA GLN A 172 1.24 6.72 -27.83
C GLN A 172 1.97 7.00 -26.51
N ALA A 173 3.28 6.71 -26.44
CA ALA A 173 4.08 6.98 -25.25
C ALA A 173 4.29 8.49 -25.06
N GLU A 174 4.52 9.23 -26.15
CA GLU A 174 4.61 10.70 -26.15
C GLU A 174 3.29 11.33 -25.68
N ASP A 175 2.15 10.91 -26.22
CA ASP A 175 0.82 11.40 -25.80
C ASP A 175 0.57 11.15 -24.30
N LYS A 176 0.93 9.96 -23.80
CA LYS A 176 0.81 9.62 -22.36
C LYS A 176 1.70 10.49 -21.50
N ALA A 177 2.93 10.76 -21.94
CA ALA A 177 3.86 11.62 -21.22
C ALA A 177 3.31 13.04 -21.11
N ASP A 178 2.71 13.57 -22.17
CA ASP A 178 2.09 14.90 -22.18
C ASP A 178 0.88 14.99 -21.25
N VAL A 179 0.03 13.96 -21.22
CA VAL A 179 -1.10 13.89 -20.28
C VAL A 179 -0.61 13.85 -18.83
N LEU A 180 0.33 12.97 -18.52
CA LEU A 180 0.90 12.85 -17.17
C LEU A 180 1.59 14.16 -16.73
N ASN A 181 2.27 14.85 -17.64
CA ASN A 181 2.92 16.12 -17.34
C ASN A 181 1.90 17.23 -17.02
N LYS A 182 0.77 17.28 -17.75
CA LYS A 182 -0.35 18.18 -17.45
C LYS A 182 -0.99 17.88 -16.09
N GLU A 183 -1.23 16.61 -15.78
CA GLU A 183 -1.76 16.18 -14.48
C GLU A 183 -0.79 16.49 -13.33
N LEU A 184 0.51 16.29 -13.54
CA LEU A 184 1.54 16.64 -12.58
C LEU A 184 1.55 18.15 -12.30
N LEU A 185 1.42 18.98 -13.34
CA LEU A 185 1.37 20.43 -13.16
C LEU A 185 0.13 20.86 -12.37
N SER A 186 -1.05 20.33 -12.73
CA SER A 186 -2.31 20.62 -12.03
C SER A 186 -2.27 20.17 -10.57
N THR A 187 -1.72 18.99 -10.29
CA THR A 187 -1.60 18.46 -8.92
C THR A 187 -0.61 19.27 -8.09
N LYS A 188 0.52 19.70 -8.67
CA LYS A 188 1.47 20.62 -8.01
C LYS A 188 0.82 21.96 -7.68
N GLN A 189 0.07 22.54 -8.60
CA GLN A 189 -0.62 23.81 -8.35
C GLN A 189 -1.64 23.68 -7.20
N ARG A 190 -2.47 22.63 -7.22
CA ARG A 190 -3.43 22.37 -6.15
C ARG A 190 -2.76 22.10 -4.80
N LEU A 191 -1.58 21.47 -4.80
CA LEU A 191 -0.80 21.25 -3.57
C LEU A 191 -0.37 22.60 -2.96
N VAL A 192 0.19 23.50 -3.78
CA VAL A 192 0.58 24.84 -3.33
C VAL A 192 -0.62 25.60 -2.75
N GLU A 193 -1.74 25.63 -3.47
CA GLU A 193 -2.97 26.29 -2.99
C GLU A 193 -3.45 25.69 -1.65
N THR A 194 -3.38 24.37 -1.49
CA THR A 194 -3.76 23.69 -0.24
C THR A 194 -2.79 23.99 0.90
N GLU A 195 -1.48 24.08 0.63
CA GLU A 195 -0.45 24.43 1.61
C GLU A 195 -0.60 25.88 2.08
N GLU A 196 -0.91 26.81 1.18
CA GLU A 196 -1.19 28.21 1.51
C GLU A 196 -2.44 28.35 2.38
N GLU A 197 -3.52 27.64 2.04
CA GLU A 197 -4.75 27.63 2.82
C GLU A 197 -4.52 27.02 4.22
N LYS A 198 -3.77 25.91 4.30
CA LYS A 198 -3.37 25.33 5.58
C LYS A 198 -2.59 26.34 6.43
N ARG A 199 -1.62 27.06 5.85
CA ARG A 199 -0.85 28.08 6.56
C ARG A 199 -1.76 29.18 7.11
N ARG A 200 -2.73 29.64 6.31
CA ARG A 200 -3.72 30.65 6.74
C ARG A 200 -4.55 30.15 7.93
N GLN A 201 -5.04 28.92 7.88
CA GLN A 201 -5.80 28.32 8.99
C GLN A 201 -4.96 28.12 10.25
N GLU A 202 -3.68 27.77 10.11
CA GLU A 202 -2.74 27.68 11.24
C GLU A 202 -2.51 29.06 11.90
N GLU A 203 -2.43 30.14 11.11
CA GLU A 203 -2.33 31.51 11.62
C GLU A 203 -3.61 31.96 12.32
N GLU A 204 -4.78 31.71 11.74
CA GLU A 204 -6.08 32.02 12.35
C GLU A 204 -6.28 31.26 13.67
N THR A 205 -5.95 29.98 13.70
CA THR A 205 -6.04 29.18 14.93
C THR A 205 -5.04 29.64 16.00
N ALA A 206 -3.84 30.08 15.61
CA ALA A 206 -2.89 30.67 16.55
C ALA A 206 -3.40 31.99 17.15
N GLN A 207 -3.98 32.87 16.32
CA GLN A 207 -4.59 34.12 16.78
C GLN A 207 -5.76 33.86 17.72
N LEU A 208 -6.63 32.91 17.37
CA LEU A 208 -7.79 32.54 18.18
C LEU A 208 -7.37 31.97 19.55
N LYS A 209 -6.35 31.10 19.57
CA LYS A 209 -5.75 30.59 20.82
C LYS A 209 -5.23 31.72 21.71
N GLU A 210 -4.57 32.72 21.11
CA GLU A 210 -4.05 33.87 21.84
C GLU A 210 -5.17 34.75 22.42
N VAL A 211 -6.26 34.95 21.68
CA VAL A 211 -7.45 35.65 22.18
C VAL A 211 -8.07 34.89 23.35
N PHE A 212 -8.30 33.58 23.21
CA PHE A 212 -8.83 32.75 24.29
C PHE A 212 -7.93 32.76 25.53
N ARG A 213 -6.60 32.72 25.36
CA ARG A 213 -5.64 32.81 26.47
C ARG A 213 -5.80 34.12 27.24
N ARG A 214 -5.89 35.25 26.54
CA ARG A 214 -6.07 36.58 27.19
C ARG A 214 -7.39 36.68 27.93
N GLU A 215 -8.48 36.20 27.35
CA GLU A 215 -9.79 36.21 28.01
C GLU A 215 -9.82 35.28 29.23
N LEU A 216 -9.15 34.12 29.16
CA LEU A 216 -8.97 33.23 30.30
C LEU A 216 -8.21 33.93 31.45
N GLU A 217 -7.08 34.57 31.14
CA GLU A 217 -6.27 35.30 32.13
C GLU A 217 -7.05 36.45 32.79
N LYS A 218 -7.87 37.18 32.02
CA LYS A 218 -8.77 38.21 32.56
C LYS A 218 -9.82 37.61 33.49
N ALA A 219 -10.47 36.53 33.08
CA ALA A 219 -11.48 35.85 33.88
C ALA A 219 -10.86 35.32 35.19
N GLU A 220 -9.67 34.73 35.14
CA GLU A 220 -8.94 34.29 36.33
C GLU A 220 -8.60 35.46 37.27
N LEU A 221 -8.20 36.61 36.73
CA LEU A 221 -7.93 37.81 37.52
C LEU A 221 -9.20 38.33 38.21
N GLU A 222 -10.33 38.38 37.49
CA GLU A 222 -11.62 38.78 38.06
C GLU A 222 -12.13 37.78 39.11
N ILE A 223 -11.94 36.48 38.89
CA ILE A 223 -12.23 35.45 39.91
C ILE A 223 -11.39 35.68 41.17
N LYS A 224 -10.09 36.00 41.02
CA LYS A 224 -9.22 36.31 42.18
C LYS A 224 -9.70 37.55 42.93
N LYS A 225 -10.04 38.63 42.22
CA LYS A 225 -10.57 39.86 42.83
C LYS A 225 -11.88 39.61 43.57
N THR A 226 -12.86 38.99 42.93
CA THR A 226 -14.16 38.67 43.53
C THR A 226 -14.01 37.76 44.74
N THR A 227 -13.12 36.76 44.67
CA THR A 227 -12.80 35.88 45.80
C THR A 227 -12.20 36.67 46.98
N ALA A 228 -11.28 37.61 46.71
CA ALA A 228 -10.70 38.47 47.74
C ALA A 228 -11.76 39.38 48.40
N ILE A 229 -12.61 40.03 47.61
CA ILE A 229 -13.73 40.85 48.11
C ILE A 229 -14.67 40.02 48.98
N ILE A 230 -15.01 38.80 48.55
CA ILE A 230 -15.86 37.89 49.35
C ILE A 230 -15.18 37.54 50.67
N ALA A 231 -13.86 37.32 50.68
CA ALA A 231 -13.11 37.03 51.90
C ALA A 231 -13.10 38.24 52.87
N GLU A 232 -12.86 39.44 52.36
CA GLU A 232 -12.91 40.68 53.14
C GLU A 232 -14.32 40.95 53.69
N TYR A 233 -15.35 40.78 52.87
CA TYR A 233 -16.74 40.91 53.30
C TYR A 233 -17.07 39.94 54.44
N LYS A 234 -16.69 38.65 54.30
CA LYS A 234 -16.84 37.65 55.36
C LYS A 234 -16.11 38.06 56.65
N GLN A 235 -14.92 38.63 56.54
CA GLN A 235 -14.15 39.12 57.69
C GLN A 235 -14.87 40.29 58.39
N ILE A 236 -15.38 41.27 57.63
CA ILE A 236 -16.15 42.39 58.18
C ILE A 236 -17.41 41.89 58.89
N CYS A 237 -18.17 40.98 58.27
CA CYS A 237 -19.36 40.39 58.90
C CYS A 237 -19.03 39.68 60.22
N SER A 238 -17.93 38.92 60.28
CA SER A 238 -17.46 38.28 61.50
C SER A 238 -17.08 39.31 62.59
N GLN A 239 -16.37 40.37 62.22
CA GLN A 239 -16.01 41.45 63.14
C GLN A 239 -17.23 42.20 63.68
N LEU A 240 -18.20 42.53 62.82
CA LEU A 240 -19.44 43.18 63.22
C LEU A 240 -20.26 42.29 64.15
N SER A 241 -20.38 41.00 63.83
CA SER A 241 -21.08 40.02 64.69
C SER A 241 -20.43 39.97 66.08
N THR A 242 -19.09 39.91 66.13
CA THR A 242 -18.34 39.91 67.39
C THR A 242 -18.53 41.21 68.20
N ARG A 243 -18.57 42.37 67.52
CA ARG A 243 -18.83 43.67 68.18
C ARG A 243 -20.25 43.76 68.71
N LEU A 244 -21.23 43.29 67.93
CA LEU A 244 -22.63 43.26 68.33
C LEU A 244 -22.82 42.38 69.55
N GLU A 245 -22.24 41.18 69.57
CA GLU A 245 -22.25 40.28 70.73
C GLU A 245 -21.64 40.96 71.96
N LYS A 246 -20.48 41.62 71.82
CA LYS A 246 -19.86 42.37 72.93
C LYS A 246 -20.74 43.51 73.45
N GLN A 247 -21.37 44.29 72.57
CA GLN A 247 -22.29 45.36 72.97
C GLN A 247 -23.56 44.81 73.64
N GLN A 248 -24.12 43.71 73.13
CA GLN A 248 -25.26 43.04 73.76
C GLN A 248 -24.93 42.53 75.16
N VAL A 249 -23.74 41.95 75.35
CA VAL A 249 -23.27 41.54 76.68
C VAL A 249 -23.09 42.75 77.60
N ALA A 250 -22.41 43.81 77.15
CA ALA A 250 -22.19 45.01 77.95
C ALA A 250 -23.50 45.72 78.33
N THR A 251 -24.42 45.89 77.39
CA THR A 251 -25.75 46.48 77.66
C THR A 251 -26.58 45.60 78.59
N LYS A 252 -26.49 44.27 78.47
CA LYS A 252 -27.13 43.34 79.41
C LYS A 252 -26.54 43.49 80.82
N GLU A 253 -25.22 43.59 80.95
CA GLU A 253 -24.54 43.84 82.24
C GLU A 253 -24.96 45.19 82.85
N GLU A 254 -24.99 46.27 82.05
CA GLU A 254 -25.47 47.58 82.49
C GLU A 254 -26.94 47.55 82.92
N LEU A 255 -27.80 46.87 82.14
CA LEU A 255 -29.20 46.66 82.50
C LEU A 255 -29.34 45.85 83.79
N ASP A 256 -28.50 44.85 84.02
CA ASP A 256 -28.49 44.08 85.27
C ASP A 256 -28.02 44.93 86.46
N ILE A 257 -27.06 45.85 86.26
CA ILE A 257 -26.66 46.83 87.29
C ILE A 257 -27.81 47.80 87.59
N VAL A 258 -28.47 48.34 86.56
CA VAL A 258 -29.63 49.24 86.73
C VAL A 258 -30.77 48.49 87.42
N ARG A 259 -31.08 47.27 86.98
CA ARG A 259 -32.05 46.38 87.62
C ARG A 259 -31.70 46.16 89.09
N SER A 260 -30.44 45.87 89.41
CA SER A 260 -30.00 45.69 90.79
C SER A 260 -30.17 46.96 91.64
N LYS A 261 -29.90 48.16 91.08
CA LYS A 261 -30.10 49.44 91.77
C LYS A 261 -31.59 49.77 91.97
N VAL A 262 -32.43 49.53 90.96
CA VAL A 262 -33.89 49.72 91.02
C VAL A 262 -34.53 48.80 92.06
N MET A 263 -34.10 47.53 92.11
CA MET A 263 -34.57 46.56 93.11
C MET A 263 -34.07 46.85 94.53
N GLY A 264 -33.00 47.63 94.69
CA GLY A 264 -32.47 48.11 95.99
C GLY A 264 -33.11 49.39 96.52
N CYS A 265 -34.01 50.03 95.78
CA CYS A 265 -34.70 51.26 96.20
C CYS A 265 -36.07 50.94 96.82
N GLU A 266 -36.30 51.36 98.06
CA GLU A 266 -37.53 51.08 98.84
C GLU A 266 -38.81 51.67 98.24
N ARG A 267 -38.73 52.64 97.32
CA ARG A 267 -39.89 53.23 96.61
C ARG A 267 -40.09 52.75 95.18
N CYS A 268 -39.08 52.12 94.56
CA CYS A 268 -39.11 51.77 93.13
C CYS A 268 -39.27 50.27 92.86
N ARG A 269 -38.97 49.40 93.84
CA ARG A 269 -39.04 47.95 93.71
C ARG A 269 -40.44 47.43 93.33
N ASP A 270 -41.48 48.07 93.85
CA ASP A 270 -42.86 47.60 93.67
C ASP A 270 -43.50 48.08 92.36
N LEU A 271 -42.78 48.89 91.56
CA LEU A 271 -43.25 49.41 90.27
C LEU A 271 -42.75 48.63 89.04
N PHE A 272 -41.74 47.74 89.20
CA PHE A 272 -41.14 46.97 88.10
C PHE A 272 -41.12 45.48 88.44
N SER A 273 -41.61 44.62 87.53
CA SER A 273 -41.44 43.17 87.69
C SER A 273 -40.02 42.73 87.36
N THR A 274 -39.62 41.54 87.80
CA THR A 274 -38.30 40.91 87.50
C THR A 274 -37.99 40.80 86.00
N ALA A 275 -38.98 40.96 85.12
CA ALA A 275 -38.82 41.01 83.66
C ALA A 275 -38.74 42.43 83.06
N GLY A 276 -38.81 43.49 83.87
CA GLY A 276 -38.64 44.89 83.41
C GLY A 276 -39.87 45.56 82.78
N ALA A 277 -41.07 44.98 82.91
CA ALA A 277 -42.31 45.62 82.42
C ALA A 277 -43.08 46.34 83.56
N LEU A 278 -43.59 47.55 83.25
CA LEU A 278 -44.45 48.38 84.11
C LEU A 278 -45.90 47.85 84.11
N GLN A 279 -46.54 47.74 85.30
CA GLN A 279 -47.98 47.49 85.42
C GLN A 279 -48.74 48.77 85.80
N VAL A 280 -49.55 49.30 84.88
CA VAL A 280 -50.69 50.19 85.17
C VAL A 280 -51.84 49.84 84.21
N SER A 281 -53.05 49.67 84.76
CA SER A 281 -54.31 49.35 84.07
C SER A 281 -55.10 50.61 83.61
N SER A 282 -55.67 50.55 82.39
CA SER A 282 -56.39 51.60 81.61
C SER A 282 -57.77 52.06 82.15
N PRO A 283 -58.40 53.16 81.64
CA PRO A 283 -59.26 53.08 80.42
C PRO A 283 -59.49 54.37 79.55
N GLY A 284 -59.73 54.18 78.23
CA GLY A 284 -60.55 54.99 77.27
C GLY A 284 -60.16 56.47 76.95
N ARG A 285 -60.29 57.05 75.75
CA ARG A 285 -61.05 56.75 74.52
C ARG A 285 -60.64 57.75 73.39
N ASP A 286 -60.59 57.26 72.14
CA ASP A 286 -60.72 57.89 70.81
C ASP A 286 -59.98 59.20 70.42
N LYS A 287 -58.98 59.09 69.51
CA LYS A 287 -59.01 59.60 68.10
C LYS A 287 -57.63 59.61 67.42
N ALA A 288 -57.58 58.96 66.26
CA ALA A 288 -56.80 59.28 65.05
C ALA A 288 -55.31 59.67 65.18
N SER A 289 -54.43 58.72 64.82
CA SER A 289 -53.23 58.94 63.97
C SER A 289 -52.61 57.57 63.66
N THR A 290 -53.07 56.96 62.57
CA THR A 290 -52.24 56.06 61.76
C THR A 290 -51.04 56.88 61.25
N GLU A 291 -49.91 56.23 60.95
CA GLU A 291 -48.63 56.81 60.44
C GLU A 291 -47.68 57.27 61.57
N PRO A 292 -46.67 56.44 61.96
CA PRO A 292 -45.51 56.13 61.10
C PRO A 292 -45.03 54.65 61.11
N LEU A 293 -45.72 53.72 61.79
CA LEU A 293 -45.29 52.31 61.90
C LEU A 293 -45.79 51.40 60.75
N ASP A 294 -46.84 51.79 60.04
CA ASP A 294 -47.26 51.09 58.81
C ASP A 294 -46.36 51.47 57.62
N GLU A 295 -45.74 52.66 57.59
CA GLU A 295 -44.81 53.04 56.52
C GLU A 295 -43.51 52.21 56.55
N GLU A 296 -42.91 51.96 57.72
CA GLU A 296 -41.72 51.09 57.82
C GLU A 296 -42.04 49.62 57.53
N LYS A 297 -43.19 49.12 57.99
CA LYS A 297 -43.64 47.75 57.76
C LYS A 297 -44.06 47.53 56.31
N ASP A 298 -44.73 48.49 55.68
CA ASP A 298 -45.08 48.43 54.27
C ASP A 298 -43.85 48.69 53.39
N GLY A 299 -42.91 49.52 53.83
CA GLY A 299 -41.59 49.68 53.20
C GLY A 299 -40.75 48.39 53.22
N LEU A 300 -40.73 47.65 54.33
CA LEU A 300 -40.06 46.35 54.43
C LEU A 300 -40.76 45.27 53.59
N LYS A 301 -42.10 45.27 53.50
CA LYS A 301 -42.83 44.36 52.60
C LYS A 301 -42.57 44.69 51.13
N GLU A 302 -42.44 45.96 50.79
CA GLU A 302 -42.13 46.39 49.43
C GLU A 302 -40.69 46.00 49.06
N GLN A 303 -39.73 46.17 49.97
CA GLN A 303 -38.36 45.67 49.79
C GLN A 303 -38.32 44.14 49.67
N LEU A 304 -39.12 43.42 50.46
CA LEU A 304 -39.22 41.96 50.36
C LEU A 304 -39.77 41.54 48.98
N ARG A 305 -40.83 42.21 48.51
CA ARG A 305 -41.38 41.97 47.16
C ARG A 305 -40.38 42.28 46.05
N GLN A 306 -39.62 43.36 46.20
CA GLN A 306 -38.60 43.74 45.24
C GLN A 306 -37.48 42.69 45.17
N LEU A 307 -37.01 42.21 46.33
CA LEU A 307 -36.02 41.14 46.40
C LEU A 307 -36.57 39.80 45.87
N GLU A 308 -37.83 39.49 46.11
CA GLU A 308 -38.50 38.31 45.54
C GLU A 308 -38.58 38.40 44.01
N LEU A 309 -38.85 39.59 43.46
CA LEU A 309 -38.87 39.83 42.02
C LEU A 309 -37.47 39.72 41.40
N GLU A 310 -36.45 40.30 42.03
CA GLU A 310 -35.06 40.20 41.59
C GLU A 310 -34.56 38.75 41.65
N LEU A 311 -34.94 38.01 42.69
CA LEU A 311 -34.65 36.58 42.80
C LEU A 311 -35.36 35.76 41.71
N ALA A 312 -36.60 36.11 41.37
CA ALA A 312 -37.33 35.47 40.28
C ALA A 312 -36.67 35.77 38.91
N GLN A 313 -36.24 37.00 38.67
CA GLN A 313 -35.54 37.40 37.45
C GLN A 313 -34.17 36.70 37.31
N THR A 314 -33.37 36.65 38.38
CA THR A 314 -32.08 35.93 38.34
C THR A 314 -32.26 34.42 38.17
N LYS A 315 -33.30 33.82 38.77
CA LYS A 315 -33.65 32.41 38.51
C LYS A 315 -34.05 32.17 37.06
N LEU A 316 -34.81 33.09 36.45
CA LEU A 316 -35.17 32.99 35.04
C LEU A 316 -33.92 33.07 34.15
N GLN A 317 -33.05 34.05 34.39
CA GLN A 317 -31.77 34.18 33.66
C GLN A 317 -30.88 32.94 33.81
N LEU A 318 -30.86 32.32 34.99
CA LEU A 318 -30.11 31.09 35.21
C LEU A 318 -30.69 29.92 34.40
N VAL A 319 -32.02 29.80 34.31
CA VAL A 319 -32.67 28.77 33.50
C VAL A 319 -32.40 29.00 32.01
N GLU A 320 -32.52 30.24 31.54
CA GLU A 320 -32.21 30.62 30.15
C GLU A 320 -30.75 30.31 29.80
N ALA A 321 -29.81 30.65 30.68
CA ALA A 321 -28.40 30.34 30.51
C ALA A 321 -28.14 28.82 30.48
N LYS A 322 -28.80 28.05 31.34
CA LYS A 322 -28.71 26.58 31.34
C LYS A 322 -29.24 25.97 30.04
N CYS A 323 -30.39 26.43 29.55
CA CYS A 323 -30.93 25.99 28.26
C CYS A 323 -29.96 26.34 27.12
N ARG A 324 -29.38 27.54 27.13
CA ARG A 324 -28.38 27.98 26.15
C ARG A 324 -27.15 27.06 26.14
N ILE A 325 -26.63 26.72 27.33
CA ILE A 325 -25.48 25.82 27.47
C ILE A 325 -25.83 24.44 26.90
N GLN A 326 -27.00 23.90 27.24
CA GLN A 326 -27.45 22.60 26.77
C GLN A 326 -27.61 22.54 25.24
N GLU A 327 -28.10 23.63 24.64
CA GLU A 327 -28.20 23.76 23.19
C GLU A 327 -26.82 23.82 22.51
N LEU A 328 -25.89 24.60 23.08
CA LEU A 328 -24.50 24.66 22.60
C LEU A 328 -23.78 23.30 22.74
N GLU A 329 -24.03 22.56 23.82
CA GLU A 329 -23.49 21.21 24.00
C GLU A 329 -24.03 20.24 22.94
N HIS A 330 -25.31 20.34 22.60
CA HIS A 330 -25.91 19.55 21.52
C HIS A 330 -25.29 19.90 20.17
N GLN A 331 -25.17 21.20 19.84
CA GLN A 331 -24.54 21.67 18.61
C GLN A 331 -23.08 21.20 18.51
N ARG A 332 -22.31 21.29 19.60
CA ARG A 332 -20.95 20.74 19.67
C ARG A 332 -20.92 19.24 19.40
N GLY A 333 -21.87 18.48 19.95
CA GLY A 333 -22.00 17.04 19.72
C GLY A 333 -22.28 16.70 18.25
N VAL A 334 -23.19 17.45 17.61
CA VAL A 334 -23.50 17.30 16.17
C VAL A 334 -22.26 17.60 15.31
N LEU A 335 -21.60 18.74 15.54
CA LEU A 335 -20.38 19.12 14.81
C LEU A 335 -19.24 18.11 15.00
N MET A 336 -19.07 17.57 16.21
CA MET A 336 -18.08 16.51 16.47
C MET A 336 -18.39 15.23 15.69
N ASN A 337 -19.66 14.85 15.60
CA ASN A 337 -20.08 13.69 14.81
C ASN A 337 -19.87 13.91 13.31
N GLU A 338 -20.14 15.12 12.81
CA GLU A 338 -19.89 15.49 11.40
C GLU A 338 -18.40 15.47 11.07
N VAL A 339 -17.54 16.03 11.92
CA VAL A 339 -16.08 16.00 11.76
C VAL A 339 -15.57 14.55 11.77
N GLN A 340 -16.07 13.72 12.68
CA GLN A 340 -15.68 12.31 12.76
C GLN A 340 -16.17 11.51 11.54
N ALA A 341 -17.39 11.77 11.05
CA ALA A 341 -17.92 11.16 9.83
C ALA A 341 -17.14 11.60 8.58
N ALA A 342 -16.78 12.88 8.48
CA ALA A 342 -15.94 13.42 7.41
C ALA A 342 -14.55 12.78 7.43
N LYS A 343 -13.95 12.64 8.62
CA LYS A 343 -12.67 11.94 8.82
C LYS A 343 -12.75 10.48 8.37
N ASN A 344 -13.76 9.73 8.80
CA ASN A 344 -13.93 8.32 8.39
C ASN A 344 -14.21 8.18 6.89
N SER A 345 -15.00 9.07 6.30
CA SER A 345 -15.23 9.13 4.85
C SER A 345 -13.94 9.44 4.09
N TRP A 346 -13.13 10.40 4.56
CA TRP A 346 -11.85 10.74 3.97
C TRP A 346 -10.84 9.58 4.04
N PHE A 347 -10.74 8.90 5.18
CA PHE A 347 -9.90 7.70 5.32
C PHE A 347 -10.37 6.58 4.38
N SER A 348 -11.68 6.32 4.28
CA SER A 348 -12.21 5.26 3.41
C SER A 348 -12.01 5.56 1.92
N LYS A 349 -12.20 6.82 1.49
CA LYS A 349 -12.01 7.24 0.09
C LYS A 349 -10.54 7.31 -0.32
N THR A 350 -9.67 7.77 0.58
CA THR A 350 -8.23 7.89 0.30
C THR A 350 -7.55 6.51 0.30
N LEU A 351 -7.89 5.62 1.24
CA LEU A 351 -7.38 4.24 1.25
C LEU A 351 -8.01 3.37 0.16
N GLY A 352 -9.29 3.59 -0.17
CA GLY A 352 -9.96 2.90 -1.27
C GLY A 352 -9.36 3.26 -2.64
N SER A 353 -9.05 4.54 -2.87
CA SER A 353 -8.44 5.01 -4.12
C SER A 353 -6.98 4.53 -4.30
N LEU A 354 -6.22 4.42 -3.19
CA LEU A 354 -4.88 3.82 -3.22
C LEU A 354 -4.92 2.31 -3.51
N LYS A 355 -5.95 1.60 -3.04
CA LYS A 355 -6.09 0.15 -3.27
C LYS A 355 -6.60 -0.17 -4.68
N SER A 356 -7.47 0.65 -5.27
CA SER A 356 -7.91 0.48 -6.66
C SER A 356 -6.80 0.74 -7.68
N SER A 357 -5.87 1.66 -7.38
CA SER A 357 -4.71 1.93 -8.22
C SER A 357 -3.63 0.84 -8.17
N ALA A 358 -3.65 -0.02 -7.14
CA ALA A 358 -2.73 -1.16 -7.00
C ALA A 358 -3.31 -2.48 -7.57
N SER A 359 -4.62 -2.55 -7.84
CA SER A 359 -5.27 -3.76 -8.35
C SER A 359 -5.57 -3.77 -9.86
N SER A 360 -5.27 -2.69 -10.60
CA SER A 360 -5.51 -2.61 -12.05
C SER A 360 -4.36 -3.11 -12.92
N SER A 361 -3.29 -3.69 -12.35
CA SER A 361 -2.12 -4.16 -13.11
C SER A 361 -2.02 -5.69 -13.29
N SER A 362 -3.11 -6.45 -13.16
CA SER A 362 -3.07 -7.89 -13.47
C SER A 362 -4.38 -8.42 -14.09
N THR A 363 -4.62 -8.13 -15.36
CA THR A 363 -5.42 -9.03 -16.21
C THR A 363 -4.97 -8.93 -17.66
N SER A 364 -3.96 -9.71 -18.02
CA SER A 364 -3.64 -10.03 -19.42
C SER A 364 -4.70 -11.00 -19.94
N GLN A 365 -5.64 -10.50 -20.76
CA GLN A 365 -6.51 -11.34 -21.58
C GLN A 365 -5.75 -11.79 -22.83
N THR A 366 -5.48 -13.09 -22.94
CA THR A 366 -5.16 -13.79 -24.19
C THR A 366 -6.41 -13.92 -25.06
N PRO A 367 -6.35 -13.67 -26.39
CA PRO A 367 -7.49 -13.88 -27.27
C PRO A 367 -7.61 -15.37 -27.66
N SER A 368 -8.77 -15.95 -27.39
CA SER A 368 -9.16 -17.30 -27.83
C SER A 368 -9.73 -17.28 -29.25
N SER A 369 -9.19 -18.13 -30.13
CA SER A 369 -9.70 -18.40 -31.49
C SER A 369 -11.14 -18.97 -31.49
N PRO A 370 -11.94 -18.73 -32.54
CA PRO A 370 -13.30 -19.25 -32.62
C PRO A 370 -13.31 -20.71 -33.10
N LYS A 371 -14.02 -21.56 -32.35
CA LYS A 371 -14.43 -22.90 -32.78
C LYS A 371 -15.60 -22.79 -33.76
N GLU A 372 -15.46 -23.47 -34.89
CA GLU A 372 -16.54 -23.87 -35.77
C GLU A 372 -17.62 -24.65 -35.00
N GLY A 373 -18.88 -24.36 -35.29
CA GLY A 373 -20.04 -25.14 -34.88
C GLY A 373 -20.71 -25.76 -36.12
N PRO A 374 -21.36 -26.93 -35.98
CA PRO A 374 -21.86 -27.70 -37.12
C PRO A 374 -23.27 -27.28 -37.53
N ALA A 375 -23.50 -27.13 -38.84
CA ALA A 375 -24.74 -27.43 -39.56
C ALA A 375 -24.48 -27.41 -41.06
#